data_AF-A0A2V7LDZ6-F1
#
_entry.id   AF-A0A2V7LDZ6-F1
#
_cell.length_a   1.000
_cell.length_b   1.000
_cell.length_c   1.000
_cell.angle_alpha   90.00
_cell.angle_beta   90.00
_cell.angle_gamma   90.00
#
_symmetry.space_group_name_H-M   'P 1'
#
loop_
_entity.id
_entity.type
_entity.pdbx_description
1 polymer ?
#
loop_
_entity_poly.entity_id
_entity_poly.type
_entity_poly.pdbx_seq_one_letter_code
_entity_poly.pdbx_strand_id
1 'polypeptide(L)'
;MSAGQVLAVLAFAELLAMEPWFSASAVAPVLSGLWRLDATSAGWLTISVQLGFVLGAIISAVLTLADRWSARRLVAGCAMLASLATVSVVLVRNPVA
;
A
#
# COMPACT_ATOMS: atom_id res chain seq x y z
N MET A 1 23.84 -13.26 10.96
CA MET A 1 22.65 -12.79 11.70
C MET A 1 22.13 -13.96 12.51
N SER A 2 21.86 -13.78 13.79
CA SER A 2 21.15 -14.81 14.58
C SER A 2 19.69 -14.91 14.14
N ALA A 3 19.02 -16.01 14.45
CA ALA A 3 17.61 -16.21 14.12
C ALA A 3 16.72 -15.06 14.64
N GLY A 4 16.99 -14.57 15.86
CA GLY A 4 16.27 -13.45 16.46
C GLY A 4 16.46 -12.12 15.70
N GLN A 5 17.66 -11.86 15.18
CA GLN A 5 17.91 -10.67 14.36
C GLN A 5 17.15 -10.72 13.04
N VAL A 6 17.04 -11.89 12.42
CA VAL A 6 16.27 -12.06 11.17
C VAL A 6 14.78 -11.82 11.43
N LEU A 7 14.23 -12.40 12.49
CA LEU A 7 12.82 -12.20 12.87
C LEU A 7 12.53 -10.73 13.18
N ALA A 8 13.39 -10.05 13.92
CA ALA A 8 13.21 -8.63 14.22
C ALA A 8 13.17 -7.77 12.95
N VAL A 9 14.06 -8.03 12.00
CA VAL A 9 14.09 -7.32 10.71
C VAL A 9 12.82 -7.60 9.90
N LEU A 10 12.37 -8.86 9.84
CA LEU A 10 11.15 -9.22 9.11
C LEU A 10 9.90 -8.62 9.76
N ALA A 11 9.78 -8.68 11.09
CA ALA A 11 8.66 -8.09 11.82
C ALA A 11 8.60 -6.57 11.62
N PHE A 12 9.75 -5.90 11.64
CA PHE A 12 9.82 -4.46 11.37
C PHE A 12 9.49 -4.13 9.91
N ALA A 13 9.97 -4.92 8.97
CA ALA A 13 9.64 -4.75 7.55
C ALA A 13 8.14 -4.95 7.30
N GLU A 14 7.52 -5.96 7.94
CA GLU A 14 6.08 -6.22 7.83
C GLU A 14 5.24 -5.10 8.45
N LEU A 15 5.67 -4.59 9.61
CA LEU A 15 5.06 -3.42 10.24
C LEU A 15 5.04 -2.22 9.28
N LEU A 16 6.17 -1.94 8.61
CA LEU A 16 6.28 -0.86 7.64
C LEU A 16 5.46 -1.13 6.37
N ALA A 17 5.40 -2.38 5.91
CA ALA A 17 4.58 -2.75 4.75
C ALA A 17 3.07 -2.60 5.02
N MET A 18 2.64 -2.76 6.27
CA MET A 18 1.26 -2.54 6.70
C MET A 18 0.88 -1.05 6.84
N GLU A 19 1.84 -0.14 6.99
CA GLU A 19 1.56 1.30 7.08
C GLU A 19 0.74 1.84 5.89
N PRO A 20 1.17 1.67 4.61
CA PRO A 20 0.43 2.17 3.47
C PRO A 20 -0.95 1.51 3.32
N TRP A 21 -1.11 0.28 3.84
CA TRP A 21 -2.38 -0.42 3.84
C TRP A 21 -3.42 0.26 4.73
N PHE A 22 -3.03 0.64 5.95
CA PHE A 22 -3.92 1.29 6.91
C PHE A 22 -4.05 2.79 6.69
N SER A 23 -3.09 3.41 6.00
CA SER A 23 -3.05 4.86 5.75
C SER A 23 -4.35 5.37 5.15
N ALA A 24 -4.86 4.72 4.09
CA ALA A 24 -6.07 5.15 3.38
C ALA A 24 -7.32 5.18 4.27
N SER A 25 -7.55 4.15 5.09
CA SER A 25 -8.68 4.12 6.02
C SER A 25 -8.50 5.10 7.18
N ALA A 26 -7.27 5.34 7.62
CA ALA A 26 -6.96 6.29 8.69
C ALA A 26 -7.22 7.75 8.26
N VAL A 27 -6.91 8.11 7.02
CA VAL A 27 -7.12 9.47 6.50
C VAL A 27 -8.52 9.72 5.93
N ALA A 28 -9.29 8.66 5.67
CA ALA A 28 -10.61 8.76 5.03
C ALA A 28 -11.59 9.76 5.69
N PRO A 29 -11.73 9.85 7.03
CA PRO A 29 -12.62 10.84 7.66
C PRO A 29 -12.15 12.28 7.41
N VAL A 30 -10.84 12.52 7.47
CA VAL A 30 -10.23 13.85 7.25
C VAL A 30 -10.44 14.29 5.79
N LEU A 31 -10.15 13.40 4.84
CA LEU A 31 -10.34 13.64 3.42
C LEU A 31 -11.81 13.82 3.05
N SER A 32 -12.72 13.08 3.68
CA SER A 32 -14.16 13.25 3.45
C SER A 32 -14.63 14.65 3.83
N GLY A 33 -14.11 15.23 4.92
CA GLY A 33 -14.38 16.61 5.30
C GLY A 33 -13.77 17.63 4.33
N LEU A 34 -12.51 17.43 3.91
CA LEU A 34 -11.78 18.35 3.04
C LEU A 34 -12.28 18.33 1.59
N TRP A 35 -12.63 17.16 1.07
CA TRP A 35 -13.09 16.96 -0.31
C TRP A 35 -14.62 16.88 -0.41
N ARG A 36 -15.37 16.98 0.69
CA ARG A 36 -16.85 16.88 0.71
C ARG A 36 -17.37 15.59 0.06
N LEU A 37 -16.69 14.46 0.34
CA LEU A 37 -17.05 13.15 -0.21
C LEU A 37 -18.39 12.64 0.37
N ASP A 38 -19.19 11.97 -0.45
CA ASP A 38 -20.32 11.18 0.03
C ASP A 38 -19.84 9.84 0.66
N ALA A 39 -20.73 9.14 1.34
CA ALA A 39 -20.40 7.87 2.01
C ALA A 39 -19.82 6.82 1.04
N THR A 40 -20.29 6.79 -0.21
CA THR A 40 -19.80 5.86 -1.22
C THR A 40 -18.36 6.18 -1.63
N SER A 41 -18.08 7.45 -1.95
CA SER A 41 -16.74 7.90 -2.35
C SER A 41 -15.72 7.77 -1.21
N ALA A 42 -16.15 8.00 0.03
CA ALA A 42 -15.31 7.75 1.20
C ALA A 42 -14.98 6.25 1.36
N GLY A 43 -15.94 5.36 1.10
CA GLY A 43 -15.71 3.90 1.08
C GLY A 43 -14.70 3.47 0.01
N TRP A 44 -14.71 4.13 -1.15
CA TRP A 44 -13.75 3.84 -2.22
C TRP A 44 -12.29 4.08 -1.81
N LEU A 45 -11.99 5.01 -0.90
CA LEU A 45 -10.63 5.23 -0.40
C LEU A 45 -10.02 3.96 0.21
N THR A 46 -10.84 3.15 0.89
CA THR A 46 -10.40 1.87 1.47
C THR A 46 -10.43 0.74 0.43
N ILE A 47 -11.48 0.67 -0.39
CA ILE A 47 -11.63 -0.40 -1.40
C ILE A 47 -10.49 -0.36 -2.43
N SER A 48 -9.99 0.83 -2.78
CA SER A 48 -8.87 0.98 -3.70
C SER A 48 -7.61 0.22 -3.26
N VAL A 49 -7.30 0.21 -1.95
CA VAL A 49 -6.16 -0.56 -1.40
C VAL A 49 -6.39 -2.06 -1.57
N GLN A 50 -7.60 -2.54 -1.25
CA GLN A 50 -7.97 -3.95 -1.38
C GLN A 50 -7.87 -4.43 -2.84
N LEU A 51 -8.36 -3.62 -3.78
CA LEU A 51 -8.25 -3.92 -5.21
C LEU A 51 -6.80 -3.94 -5.67
N GLY A 52 -5.98 -2.99 -5.22
CA GLY A 52 -4.55 -2.95 -5.50
C GLY A 52 -3.84 -4.22 -5.05
N PHE A 53 -4.17 -4.75 -3.87
CA PHE A 53 -3.63 -6.01 -3.37
C PHE A 53 -3.99 -7.20 -4.26
N VAL A 54 -5.28 -7.34 -4.60
CA VAL A 54 -5.75 -8.44 -5.45
C VAL A 54 -5.06 -8.40 -6.81
N LEU A 55 -5.00 -7.22 -7.44
CA LEU A 55 -4.31 -7.05 -8.71
C LEU A 55 -2.81 -7.35 -8.59
N GLY A 56 -2.15 -6.85 -7.55
CA GLY A 56 -0.73 -7.11 -7.30
C GLY A 56 -0.42 -8.59 -7.09
N ALA A 57 -1.27 -9.30 -6.33
CA ALA A 57 -1.15 -10.74 -6.11
C ALA A 57 -1.33 -11.53 -7.41
N ILE A 58 -2.34 -11.19 -8.22
CA ILE A 58 -2.57 -11.82 -9.53
C ILE A 58 -1.38 -11.58 -10.46
N ILE A 59 -0.91 -10.33 -10.58
CA ILE A 59 0.26 -9.99 -11.42
C ILE A 59 1.49 -10.78 -10.95
N SER A 60 1.73 -10.82 -9.64
CA SER A 60 2.87 -11.55 -9.05
C SER A 60 2.81 -13.04 -9.35
N ALA A 61 1.63 -13.65 -9.24
CA ALA A 61 1.41 -15.07 -9.52
C ALA A 61 1.56 -15.39 -11.01
N VAL A 62 0.90 -14.62 -11.90
CA VAL A 62 0.94 -14.82 -13.36
C VAL A 62 2.35 -14.66 -13.91
N LEU A 63 3.11 -13.68 -13.39
CA LEU A 63 4.49 -13.42 -13.82
C LEU A 63 5.53 -14.24 -13.06
N THR A 64 5.11 -15.08 -12.11
CA THR A 64 5.98 -15.85 -11.21
C THR A 64 7.11 -15.02 -10.61
N LEU A 65 6.79 -13.80 -10.15
CA LEU A 65 7.78 -12.82 -9.70
C LEU A 65 8.65 -13.35 -8.55
N ALA A 66 8.08 -14.17 -7.67
CA ALA A 66 8.78 -14.80 -6.56
C ALA A 66 9.88 -15.77 -7.01
N ASP A 67 9.70 -16.43 -8.15
CA ASP A 67 10.68 -17.38 -8.70
C ASP A 67 11.72 -16.68 -9.57
N ARG A 68 11.34 -15.56 -10.19
CA ARG A 68 12.21 -14.80 -11.09
C ARG A 68 13.18 -13.86 -10.37
N TRP A 69 12.77 -13.27 -9.25
CA TRP A 69 13.56 -12.27 -8.54
C TRP A 69 13.83 -12.67 -7.09
N SER A 70 15.00 -12.26 -6.58
CA SER A 70 15.29 -12.40 -5.15
C SER A 70 14.26 -11.65 -4.32
N ALA A 71 13.73 -12.28 -3.26
CA ALA A 71 12.72 -11.69 -2.36
C ALA A 71 13.08 -10.27 -1.89
N ARG A 72 14.37 -10.00 -1.61
CA ARG A 72 14.86 -8.68 -1.21
C ARG A 72 14.57 -7.59 -2.26
N ARG A 73 14.84 -7.87 -3.54
CA ARG A 73 14.61 -6.92 -4.64
C ARG A 73 13.13 -6.72 -4.91
N LEU A 74 12.35 -7.80 -4.83
CA LEU A 74 10.90 -7.73 -5.00
C LEU A 74 10.27 -6.86 -3.91
N VAL A 75 10.60 -7.11 -2.64
CA VAL A 75 10.12 -6.31 -1.50
C VAL A 75 10.55 -4.84 -1.63
N ALA A 76 11.82 -4.57 -1.99
CA ALA A 76 12.29 -3.20 -2.19
C ALA A 76 11.54 -2.48 -3.32
N GLY A 77 11.29 -3.17 -4.45
CA GLY A 77 10.51 -2.64 -5.56
C GLY A 77 9.06 -2.33 -5.16
N CYS A 78 8.40 -3.24 -4.46
CA CYS A 78 7.05 -3.03 -3.94
C CYS A 78 6.99 -1.86 -2.94
N ALA A 79 7.98 -1.76 -2.05
CA ALA A 79 8.07 -0.67 -1.08
C ALA A 79 8.24 0.71 -1.76
N MET A 80 9.06 0.77 -2.82
CA MET A 80 9.19 1.99 -3.63
C MET A 80 7.87 2.35 -4.33
N LEU A 81 7.18 1.38 -4.93
CA LEU A 81 5.87 1.62 -5.56
C LEU A 81 4.83 2.11 -4.54
N ALA A 82 4.79 1.51 -3.35
CA ALA A 82 3.90 1.94 -2.27
C ALA A 82 4.20 3.38 -1.83
N SER A 83 5.48 3.72 -1.63
CA SER A 83 5.91 5.08 -1.28
C SER A 83 5.50 6.10 -2.36
N LEU A 84 5.69 5.78 -3.64
CA LEU A 84 5.27 6.63 -4.75
C LEU A 84 3.75 6.82 -4.78
N ALA A 85 2.99 5.75 -4.55
CA ALA A 85 1.54 5.83 -4.45
C ALA A 85 1.10 6.75 -3.30
N THR A 86 1.69 6.61 -2.11
CA THR A 86 1.41 7.48 -0.96
C THR A 86 1.74 8.94 -1.25
N VAL A 87 2.92 9.22 -1.85
CA VAL A 87 3.30 10.60 -2.24
C VAL A 87 2.35 11.17 -3.28
N SER A 88 1.86 10.35 -4.21
CA SER A 88 0.95 10.81 -5.26
C SER A 88 -0.39 11.33 -4.72
N VAL A 89 -0.84 10.85 -3.55
CA VAL A 89 -2.06 11.37 -2.90
C VAL A 89 -1.93 12.86 -2.57
N VAL A 90 -0.73 13.33 -2.21
CA VAL A 90 -0.47 14.75 -1.93
C VAL A 90 -0.62 15.62 -3.20
N LEU A 91 -0.37 15.04 -4.38
CA LEU A 91 -0.48 15.76 -5.65
C LEU A 91 -1.95 15.91 -6.11
N VAL A 92 -2.86 15.10 -5.57
CA VAL A 92 -4.30 15.16 -5.90
C VAL A 92 -4.96 16.24 -5.05
N ARG A 93 -5.14 17.43 -5.63
CA ARG A 93 -5.58 18.65 -4.91
C ARG A 93 -7.08 18.64 -4.54
N ASN A 94 -7.93 18.09 -5.41
CA ASN A 94 -9.35 17.85 -5.17
C ASN A 94 -9.93 16.97 -6.30
N PRO A 95 -10.28 15.70 -6.07
CA PRO A 95 -10.77 14.82 -7.13
C PRO A 95 -12.24 15.09 -7.53
N VAL A 96 -12.94 15.98 -6.83
CA VAL A 96 -14.38 16.25 -6.98
C VAL A 96 -14.70 17.74 -7.26
N ALA A 97 -13.70 18.52 -7.68
CA ALA A 97 -13.88 19.89 -8.19
C ALA A 97 -14.02 19.92 -9.72
#